data_AF-A0A927PPQ4-F1
#
_entry.id   AF-A0A927PPQ4-F1
#
_cell.length_a   1.000
_cell.length_b   1.000
_cell.length_c   1.000
_cell.angle_alpha   90.00
_cell.angle_beta   90.00
_cell.angle_gamma   90.00
#
_symmetry.space_group_name_H-M   'P 1'
#
loop_
_entity.id
_entity.type
_entity.pdbx_description
1 polymer ?
#
loop_
_entity_poly.entity_id
_entity_poly.type
_entity_poly.pdbx_seq_one_letter_code
_entity_poly.pdbx_strand_id
1 'polypeptide(L)'
;MRRAAMMLGTMLGATAIAADRPVAERMVPGLGEVDVRINRQPMRWRIDPAAFNMPFLSAEAARRAKLRAGDVTLLYAVGPEIVRGDTGLATVQGARRSTVAWFPRPYAAGLDGVVGPGGLAEQRVRFVFRHPRPGERTVTLPMIGQDGPLGNWGSLFALIEVGGEPMRVRFDPHHPHTLATANAGRRLAQAYGGQFDGDPFTTEIAFGIERPVRPMRLARAVTVGPLALTMIGVRTKDVGSSAAVPEAGTPPPDPDEIVVVARDKRYDPERDRLSLGADVLRPCSTLVFDKRARTIELSCLVT
;
A
#
# COMPACT_ATOMS: atom_id res chain seq x y z
N MET A 1 -8.21 -52.10 67.58
CA MET A 1 -8.34 -52.69 66.23
C MET A 1 -8.52 -51.57 65.21
N ARG A 2 -7.80 -51.67 64.09
CA ARG A 2 -7.90 -50.91 62.82
C ARG A 2 -7.57 -49.40 62.82
N ARG A 3 -6.32 -49.08 62.43
CA ARG A 3 -5.89 -47.76 61.97
C ARG A 3 -6.31 -47.56 60.50
N ALA A 4 -6.96 -46.44 60.21
CA ALA A 4 -7.31 -46.00 58.86
C ALA A 4 -6.09 -45.34 58.19
N ALA A 5 -5.76 -45.79 56.98
CA ALA A 5 -4.78 -45.14 56.11
C ALA A 5 -5.54 -44.36 55.02
N MET A 6 -5.43 -43.04 55.06
CA MET A 6 -5.99 -42.11 54.10
C MET A 6 -4.94 -41.86 53.01
N MET A 7 -5.12 -42.42 51.81
CA MET A 7 -4.29 -42.10 50.65
C MET A 7 -4.80 -40.81 49.99
N LEU A 8 -4.00 -39.76 50.08
CA LEU A 8 -4.18 -38.50 49.38
C LEU A 8 -3.59 -38.67 47.97
N GLY A 9 -4.45 -38.82 46.96
CA GLY A 9 -4.04 -38.91 45.55
C GLY A 9 -3.87 -37.53 44.94
N THR A 10 -2.63 -37.10 44.71
CA THR A 10 -2.29 -35.86 44.02
C THR A 10 -2.52 -36.03 42.51
N MET A 11 -3.58 -35.43 41.95
CA MET A 11 -3.72 -35.29 40.50
C MET A 11 -2.81 -34.16 40.01
N LEU A 12 -1.72 -34.50 39.32
CA LEU A 12 -0.99 -33.54 38.49
C LEU A 12 -1.83 -33.27 37.23
N GLY A 13 -2.45 -32.09 37.18
CA GLY A 13 -3.04 -31.55 35.96
C GLY A 13 -1.95 -31.13 34.99
N ALA A 14 -1.80 -31.86 33.89
CA ALA A 14 -0.97 -31.43 32.77
C ALA A 14 -1.68 -30.27 32.03
N THR A 15 -1.18 -29.05 32.21
CA THR A 15 -1.53 -27.92 31.35
C THR A 15 -0.89 -28.14 29.99
N ALA A 16 -1.68 -28.62 29.03
CA ALA A 16 -1.26 -28.66 27.63
C ALA A 16 -1.07 -27.23 27.13
N ILE A 17 0.18 -26.80 26.99
CA ILE A 17 0.55 -25.57 26.28
C ILE A 17 0.15 -25.79 24.82
N ALA A 18 -0.94 -25.16 24.38
CA ALA A 18 -1.32 -25.15 22.98
C ALA A 18 -0.21 -24.47 22.19
N ALA A 19 0.59 -25.24 21.45
CA ALA A 19 1.55 -24.70 20.51
C ALA A 19 0.79 -23.87 19.46
N ASP A 20 1.12 -22.58 19.37
CA ASP A 20 0.50 -21.66 18.42
C ASP A 20 0.77 -22.20 17.01
N ARG A 21 -0.29 -22.49 16.25
CA ARG A 21 -0.14 -23.05 14.90
C ARG A 21 0.67 -22.06 14.04
N PRO A 22 1.64 -22.53 13.24
CA PRO A 22 2.42 -21.63 12.39
C PRO A 22 1.47 -20.84 11.49
N VAL A 23 1.60 -19.51 11.55
CA VAL A 23 0.79 -18.59 10.73
C VAL A 23 1.11 -18.87 9.28
N ALA A 24 0.09 -19.17 8.47
CA ALA A 24 0.26 -19.37 7.03
C ALA A 24 0.90 -18.11 6.40
N GLU A 25 2.13 -18.25 5.91
CA GLU A 25 2.92 -17.20 5.27
C GLU A 25 3.02 -17.45 3.76
N ARG A 26 2.70 -16.43 2.97
CA ARG A 26 2.99 -16.38 1.53
C ARG A 26 4.30 -15.65 1.30
N MET A 27 5.31 -16.36 0.81
CA MET A 27 6.53 -15.73 0.28
C MET A 27 6.30 -15.28 -1.16
N VAL A 28 6.74 -14.07 -1.47
CA VAL A 28 6.64 -13.41 -2.78
C VAL A 28 8.05 -12.97 -3.19
N PRO A 29 8.77 -13.75 -4.01
CA PRO A 29 10.12 -13.40 -4.41
C PRO A 29 10.13 -12.26 -5.44
N GLY A 30 11.13 -11.40 -5.37
CA GLY A 30 11.38 -10.33 -6.32
C GLY A 30 10.22 -9.34 -6.42
N LEU A 31 9.78 -9.10 -7.66
CA LEU A 31 8.69 -8.17 -8.01
C LEU A 31 7.31 -8.86 -8.05
N GLY A 32 7.20 -10.09 -7.55
CA GLY A 32 5.92 -10.73 -7.27
C GLY A 32 5.11 -11.19 -8.48
N GLU A 33 5.74 -11.37 -9.63
CA GLU A 33 5.11 -12.05 -10.76
C GLU A 33 4.89 -13.54 -10.47
N VAL A 34 3.68 -14.02 -10.72
CA VAL A 34 3.26 -15.40 -10.44
C VAL A 34 2.30 -15.90 -11.51
N ASP A 35 2.37 -17.20 -11.80
CA ASP A 35 1.36 -17.87 -12.62
C ASP A 35 0.17 -18.27 -11.76
N VAL A 36 -1.02 -17.90 -12.22
CA VAL A 36 -2.28 -18.29 -11.58
C VAL A 36 -3.28 -18.87 -12.56
N ARG A 37 -4.26 -19.60 -12.05
CA ARG A 37 -5.41 -20.05 -12.83
C ARG A 37 -6.68 -19.31 -12.45
N ILE A 38 -7.35 -18.72 -13.43
CA ILE A 38 -8.67 -18.07 -13.28
C ILE A 38 -9.67 -18.81 -14.16
N ASN A 39 -10.69 -19.41 -13.54
CA ASN A 39 -11.63 -20.30 -14.25
C ASN A 39 -10.91 -21.34 -15.13
N ARG A 40 -9.83 -21.94 -14.59
CA ARG A 40 -8.94 -22.90 -15.25
C ARG A 40 -8.04 -22.34 -16.37
N GLN A 41 -8.14 -21.06 -16.70
CA GLN A 41 -7.26 -20.42 -17.68
C GLN A 41 -5.96 -19.95 -17.02
N PRO A 42 -4.78 -20.24 -17.60
CA PRO A 42 -3.52 -19.70 -17.11
C PRO A 42 -3.47 -18.20 -17.31
N MET A 43 -2.97 -17.49 -16.30
CA MET A 43 -2.83 -16.03 -16.27
C MET A 43 -1.52 -15.65 -15.60
N ARG A 44 -0.87 -14.61 -16.12
CA ARG A 44 0.29 -13.97 -15.48
C ARG A 44 -0.17 -12.85 -14.58
N TRP A 45 0.00 -13.02 -13.27
CA TRP A 45 -0.39 -12.04 -12.27
C TRP A 45 0.81 -11.41 -11.60
N ARG A 46 0.57 -10.26 -10.96
CA ARG A 46 1.48 -9.69 -9.99
C ARG A 46 0.82 -9.62 -8.61
N ILE A 47 1.49 -10.17 -7.62
CA ILE A 47 1.22 -9.84 -6.22
C ILE A 47 1.99 -8.55 -5.94
N ASP A 48 1.27 -7.47 -5.69
CA ASP A 48 1.82 -6.12 -5.65
C ASP A 48 1.50 -5.46 -4.31
N PRO A 49 2.49 -4.99 -3.54
CA PRO A 49 2.24 -4.39 -2.22
C PRO A 49 1.42 -3.08 -2.29
N ALA A 50 1.37 -2.40 -3.43
CA ALA A 50 0.59 -1.19 -3.65
C ALA A 50 -0.81 -1.42 -4.21
N ALA A 51 -1.14 -2.65 -4.61
CA ALA A 51 -2.40 -2.96 -5.27
C ALA A 51 -3.58 -3.10 -4.30
N PHE A 52 -4.76 -3.26 -4.89
CA PHE A 52 -6.02 -3.44 -4.20
C PHE A 52 -6.18 -4.89 -3.74
N ASN A 53 -6.91 -5.08 -2.64
CA ASN A 53 -7.24 -6.37 -2.07
C ASN A 53 -8.18 -7.16 -3.00
N MET A 54 -9.06 -6.47 -3.74
CA MET A 54 -9.77 -7.12 -4.83
C MET A 54 -8.85 -7.29 -6.04
N PRO A 55 -8.69 -8.51 -6.60
CA PRO A 55 -7.88 -8.71 -7.79
C PRO A 55 -8.43 -7.94 -8.98
N PHE A 56 -7.55 -7.25 -9.70
CA PHE A 56 -7.86 -6.58 -10.96
C PHE A 56 -7.31 -7.40 -12.12
N LEU A 57 -8.07 -7.47 -13.20
CA LEU A 57 -7.72 -8.16 -14.44
C LEU A 57 -7.74 -7.19 -15.62
N SER A 58 -7.02 -7.54 -16.68
CA SER A 58 -7.26 -6.92 -17.99
C SER A 58 -8.59 -7.41 -18.59
N ALA A 59 -9.24 -6.59 -19.42
CA ALA A 59 -10.42 -7.02 -20.16
C ALA A 59 -10.16 -8.26 -21.04
N GLU A 60 -8.93 -8.40 -21.55
CA GLU A 60 -8.54 -9.59 -22.32
C GLU A 60 -8.50 -10.85 -21.44
N ALA A 61 -7.87 -10.78 -20.27
CA ALA A 61 -7.84 -11.87 -19.32
C ALA A 61 -9.25 -12.28 -18.89
N ALA A 62 -10.13 -11.30 -18.63
CA ALA A 62 -11.53 -11.55 -18.30
C ALA A 62 -12.28 -12.29 -19.42
N ARG A 63 -12.08 -11.89 -20.69
CA ARG A 63 -12.65 -12.59 -21.85
C ARG A 63 -12.15 -14.03 -21.96
N ARG A 64 -10.83 -14.24 -21.85
CA ARG A 64 -10.24 -15.61 -21.91
C ARG A 64 -10.80 -16.50 -20.80
N ALA A 65 -10.93 -15.97 -19.59
CA ALA A 65 -11.54 -16.65 -18.44
C ALA A 65 -13.07 -16.77 -18.51
N LYS A 66 -13.70 -16.25 -19.57
CA LYS A 66 -15.16 -16.24 -19.79
C LYS A 66 -15.93 -15.66 -18.60
N LEU A 67 -15.39 -14.59 -18.01
CA LEU A 67 -16.04 -13.90 -16.89
C LEU A 67 -17.32 -13.23 -17.35
N ARG A 68 -18.31 -13.22 -16.46
CA ARG A 68 -19.57 -12.51 -16.65
C ARG A 68 -19.61 -11.32 -15.70
N ALA A 69 -19.89 -10.14 -16.24
CA ALA A 69 -20.16 -8.95 -15.44
C ALA A 69 -21.37 -9.21 -14.54
N GLY A 70 -21.25 -8.84 -13.27
CA GLY A 70 -22.38 -8.67 -12.37
C GLY A 70 -22.93 -7.24 -12.42
N ASP A 71 -23.83 -6.93 -11.50
CA ASP A 71 -24.54 -5.64 -11.47
C ASP A 71 -23.72 -4.49 -10.85
N VAL A 72 -22.52 -4.79 -10.33
CA VAL A 72 -21.64 -3.81 -9.68
C VAL A 72 -20.54 -3.37 -10.65
N THR A 73 -20.49 -2.07 -10.92
CA THR A 73 -19.38 -1.41 -11.62
C THR A 73 -18.37 -0.88 -10.60
N LEU A 74 -17.08 -1.04 -10.87
CA LEU A 74 -16.02 -0.39 -10.10
C LEU A 74 -15.54 0.88 -10.82
N LEU A 75 -15.43 1.98 -10.07
CA LEU A 75 -14.83 3.22 -10.52
C LEU A 75 -13.46 3.39 -9.88
N TYR A 76 -12.43 3.53 -10.70
CA TYR A 76 -11.09 3.84 -10.23
C TYR A 76 -10.70 5.26 -10.65
N ALA A 77 -10.42 6.13 -9.69
CA ALA A 77 -9.99 7.49 -9.96
C ALA A 77 -8.45 7.61 -9.96
N VAL A 78 -7.89 8.16 -11.03
CA VAL A 78 -6.51 8.66 -11.13
C VAL A 78 -6.58 10.18 -11.30
N GLY A 79 -6.58 10.90 -10.19
CA GLY A 79 -6.93 12.33 -10.21
C GLY A 79 -8.32 12.55 -10.81
N PRO A 80 -8.48 13.39 -11.85
CA PRO A 80 -9.77 13.63 -12.50
C PRO A 80 -10.19 12.52 -13.47
N GLU A 81 -9.29 11.60 -13.84
CA GLU A 81 -9.59 10.53 -14.79
C GLU A 81 -10.25 9.35 -14.06
N ILE A 82 -11.37 8.87 -14.60
CA ILE A 82 -12.11 7.74 -14.04
C ILE A 82 -12.01 6.57 -15.01
N VAL A 83 -11.38 5.48 -14.56
CA VAL A 83 -11.38 4.20 -15.26
C VAL A 83 -12.54 3.37 -14.74
N ARG A 84 -13.47 3.06 -15.65
CA ARG A 84 -14.67 2.27 -15.35
C ARG A 84 -14.38 0.80 -15.61
N GLY A 85 -14.62 -0.05 -14.63
CA GLY A 85 -14.41 -1.49 -14.70
C GLY A 85 -15.65 -2.27 -14.31
N ASP A 86 -15.76 -3.47 -14.85
CA ASP A 86 -16.80 -4.40 -14.45
C ASP A 86 -16.31 -5.23 -13.27
N THR A 87 -17.24 -5.80 -12.51
CA THR A 87 -16.92 -6.78 -11.47
C THR A 87 -17.66 -8.09 -11.73
N GLY A 88 -17.14 -9.18 -11.19
CA GLY A 88 -17.77 -10.48 -11.31
C GLY A 88 -17.10 -11.51 -10.42
N LEU A 89 -17.69 -12.70 -10.36
CA LEU A 89 -17.13 -13.81 -9.60
C LEU A 89 -16.23 -14.67 -10.48
N ALA A 90 -15.05 -15.00 -9.97
CA ALA A 90 -14.12 -15.91 -10.62
C ALA A 90 -13.60 -16.96 -9.64
N THR A 91 -13.27 -18.15 -10.15
CA THR A 91 -12.56 -19.18 -9.37
C THR A 91 -11.06 -18.97 -9.52
N VAL A 92 -10.41 -18.61 -8.42
CA VAL A 92 -8.96 -18.36 -8.35
C VAL A 92 -8.26 -19.61 -7.81
N GLN A 93 -7.26 -20.08 -8.54
CA GLN A 93 -6.47 -21.28 -8.23
C GLN A 93 -7.32 -22.54 -7.97
N GLY A 94 -8.50 -22.64 -8.60
CA GLY A 94 -9.35 -23.83 -8.53
C GLY A 94 -10.07 -24.08 -7.20
N ALA A 95 -9.81 -23.28 -6.16
CA ALA A 95 -10.32 -23.54 -4.81
C ALA A 95 -11.28 -22.45 -4.29
N ARG A 96 -11.03 -21.18 -4.63
CA ARG A 96 -11.76 -20.05 -4.03
C ARG A 96 -12.50 -19.25 -5.08
N ARG A 97 -13.82 -19.12 -4.90
CA ARG A 97 -14.62 -18.14 -5.65
C ARG A 97 -14.41 -16.77 -5.00
N SER A 98 -13.90 -15.82 -5.77
CA SER A 98 -13.59 -14.46 -5.32
C SER A 98 -14.21 -13.45 -6.28
N THR A 99 -14.61 -12.29 -5.75
CA THR A 99 -14.90 -11.14 -6.60
C THR A 99 -13.60 -10.65 -7.23
N VAL A 100 -13.64 -10.40 -8.53
CA VAL A 100 -12.58 -9.76 -9.30
C VAL A 100 -13.17 -8.58 -10.05
N ALA A 101 -12.34 -7.59 -10.35
CA ALA A 101 -12.68 -6.53 -11.28
C ALA A 101 -11.85 -6.66 -12.56
N TRP A 102 -12.37 -6.19 -13.67
CA TRP A 102 -11.56 -5.99 -14.88
C TRP A 102 -11.85 -4.66 -15.53
N PHE A 103 -10.81 -4.12 -16.15
CA PHE A 103 -10.84 -2.79 -16.73
C PHE A 103 -10.48 -2.86 -18.23
N PRO A 104 -10.96 -1.89 -19.03
CA PRO A 104 -10.61 -1.79 -20.45
C PRO A 104 -9.10 -1.68 -20.69
N ARG A 105 -8.36 -1.06 -19.75
CA ARG A 105 -6.90 -0.94 -19.76
C ARG A 105 -6.31 -1.85 -18.69
N PRO A 106 -5.15 -2.50 -18.94
CA PRO A 106 -4.48 -3.29 -17.92
C PRO A 106 -3.98 -2.38 -16.80
N TYR A 107 -4.07 -2.84 -15.55
CA TYR A 107 -3.53 -2.10 -14.40
C TYR A 107 -2.00 -2.02 -14.45
N ALA A 108 -1.36 -3.11 -14.90
CA ALA A 108 0.08 -3.21 -15.08
C ALA A 108 0.36 -3.75 -16.49
N ALA A 109 1.27 -3.10 -17.22
CA ALA A 109 1.60 -3.47 -18.58
C ALA A 109 2.14 -4.91 -18.67
N GLY A 110 1.70 -5.65 -19.69
CA GLY A 110 2.17 -7.02 -19.95
C GLY A 110 1.65 -8.09 -18.98
N LEU A 111 0.77 -7.75 -18.04
CA LEU A 111 0.21 -8.68 -17.06
C LEU A 111 -1.30 -8.83 -17.24
N ASP A 112 -1.80 -10.02 -16.93
CA ASP A 112 -3.22 -10.36 -16.99
C ASP A 112 -3.99 -9.86 -15.78
N GLY A 113 -3.30 -9.68 -14.65
CA GLY A 113 -3.91 -9.16 -13.45
C GLY A 113 -2.93 -8.80 -12.34
N VAL A 114 -3.48 -8.20 -11.30
CA VAL A 114 -2.76 -7.77 -10.11
C VAL A 114 -3.62 -8.02 -8.87
N VAL A 115 -2.98 -8.33 -7.74
CA VAL A 115 -3.65 -8.44 -6.44
C VAL A 115 -2.73 -7.95 -5.31
N GLY A 116 -3.31 -7.23 -4.36
CA GLY A 116 -2.64 -6.78 -3.15
C GLY A 116 -2.58 -7.84 -2.06
N PRO A 117 -1.73 -7.65 -1.03
CA PRO A 117 -1.56 -8.61 0.08
C PRO A 117 -2.85 -8.91 0.84
N GLY A 118 -3.79 -7.96 0.93
CA GLY A 118 -5.09 -8.18 1.57
C GLY A 118 -6.05 -9.07 0.75
N GLY A 119 -5.79 -9.26 -0.55
CA GLY A 119 -6.55 -10.16 -1.42
C GLY A 119 -6.17 -11.63 -1.29
N LEU A 120 -5.03 -11.91 -0.65
CA LEU A 120 -4.52 -13.26 -0.47
C LEU A 120 -5.13 -13.93 0.78
N ALA A 121 -5.16 -15.27 0.80
CA ALA A 121 -5.75 -16.03 1.90
C ALA A 121 -4.82 -16.13 3.12
N GLU A 122 -3.52 -16.12 2.87
CA GLU A 122 -2.45 -16.21 3.86
C GLU A 122 -2.46 -14.98 4.75
N GLN A 123 -2.36 -15.17 6.06
CA GLN A 123 -2.44 -14.07 7.01
C GLN A 123 -1.18 -13.19 6.98
N ARG A 124 -0.05 -13.78 6.58
CA ARG A 124 1.23 -13.10 6.46
C ARG A 124 1.71 -13.16 5.01
N VAL A 125 2.08 -12.03 4.42
CA VAL A 125 2.58 -11.94 3.05
C VAL A 125 3.93 -11.25 3.08
N ARG A 126 4.99 -11.98 2.72
CA ARG A 126 6.39 -11.53 2.76
C ARG A 126 6.91 -11.33 1.35
N PHE A 127 7.13 -10.08 0.99
CA PHE A 127 7.88 -9.70 -0.20
C PHE A 127 9.38 -9.79 0.10
N VAL A 128 10.11 -10.52 -0.73
CA VAL A 128 11.56 -10.68 -0.64
C VAL A 128 12.20 -9.99 -1.84
N PHE A 129 12.62 -8.74 -1.66
CA PHE A 129 13.23 -7.94 -2.72
C PHE A 129 14.66 -8.39 -3.02
N ARG A 130 15.38 -8.87 -1.99
CA ARG A 130 16.75 -9.39 -2.07
C ARG A 130 17.12 -10.11 -0.77
N HIS A 131 18.28 -10.76 -0.75
CA HIS A 131 18.85 -11.29 0.49
C HIS A 131 19.15 -10.16 1.51
N PRO A 132 18.84 -10.38 2.81
CA PRO A 132 19.21 -9.44 3.87
C PRO A 132 20.71 -9.16 3.89
N ARG A 133 21.05 -7.90 4.15
CA ARG A 133 22.44 -7.44 4.29
C ARG A 133 22.78 -7.18 5.77
N PRO A 134 24.05 -7.36 6.18
CA PRO A 134 24.50 -6.92 7.50
C PRO A 134 24.21 -5.42 7.72
N GLY A 135 23.74 -5.07 8.91
CA GLY A 135 23.41 -3.69 9.27
C GLY A 135 22.00 -3.23 8.89
N GLU A 136 21.18 -4.10 8.28
CA GLU A 136 19.76 -3.81 8.11
C GLU A 136 19.03 -3.70 9.46
N ARG A 137 18.08 -2.77 9.52
CA ARG A 137 17.15 -2.62 10.64
C ARG A 137 15.75 -3.00 10.20
N THR A 138 15.11 -3.85 10.98
CA THR A 138 13.69 -4.15 10.85
C THR A 138 12.90 -3.21 11.74
N VAL A 139 11.86 -2.60 11.18
CA VAL A 139 10.87 -1.82 11.92
C VAL A 139 9.50 -2.42 11.72
N THR A 140 8.60 -2.18 12.67
CA THR A 140 7.20 -2.57 12.59
C THR A 140 6.34 -1.32 12.60
N LEU A 141 5.54 -1.15 11.56
CA LEU A 141 4.62 -0.01 11.38
C LEU A 141 3.18 -0.49 11.61
N PRO A 142 2.29 0.33 12.21
CA PRO A 142 0.87 0.01 12.29
C PRO A 142 0.26 -0.11 10.89
N MET A 143 -0.58 -1.11 10.67
CA MET A 143 -1.28 -1.32 9.41
C MET A 143 -2.77 -0.99 9.51
N ILE A 144 -3.26 -0.27 8.50
CA ILE A 144 -4.69 -0.06 8.29
C ILE A 144 -5.11 -0.54 6.91
N GLY A 145 -6.36 -1.01 6.83
CA GLY A 145 -7.03 -1.20 5.55
C GLY A 145 -7.77 0.08 5.16
N GLN A 146 -7.95 0.27 3.86
CA GLN A 146 -8.98 1.15 3.33
C GLN A 146 -10.13 0.28 2.83
N ASP A 147 -11.33 0.56 3.31
CA ASP A 147 -12.53 -0.09 2.79
C ASP A 147 -12.83 0.40 1.36
N GLY A 148 -13.39 -0.48 0.55
CA GLY A 148 -13.98 -0.16 -0.75
C GLY A 148 -15.51 -0.17 -0.68
N PRO A 149 -16.20 0.07 -1.81
CA PRO A 149 -17.66 0.23 -1.85
C PRO A 149 -18.45 -0.96 -1.28
N LEU A 150 -17.84 -2.14 -1.16
CA LEU A 150 -18.45 -3.38 -0.68
C LEU A 150 -17.54 -4.15 0.30
N GLY A 151 -16.83 -3.43 1.17
CA GLY A 151 -15.99 -4.01 2.24
C GLY A 151 -14.50 -3.99 1.91
N ASN A 152 -13.76 -5.06 2.23
CA ASN A 152 -12.28 -5.10 2.17
C ASN A 152 -11.69 -5.19 0.74
N TRP A 153 -12.13 -4.31 -0.17
CA TRP A 153 -11.67 -4.24 -1.56
C TRP A 153 -10.56 -3.23 -1.80
N GLY A 154 -10.34 -2.28 -0.88
CA GLY A 154 -9.31 -1.24 -1.00
C GLY A 154 -7.90 -1.78 -0.79
N SER A 155 -6.98 -0.96 -0.29
CA SER A 155 -5.57 -1.33 -0.13
C SER A 155 -5.17 -1.41 1.34
N LEU A 156 -4.00 -2.00 1.61
CA LEU A 156 -3.35 -1.96 2.91
C LEU A 156 -2.30 -0.86 2.94
N PHE A 157 -2.23 -0.13 4.05
CA PHE A 157 -1.31 0.99 4.25
C PHE A 157 -0.63 0.87 5.60
N ALA A 158 0.64 1.30 5.67
CA ALA A 158 1.26 1.63 6.94
C ALA A 158 0.78 3.02 7.41
N LEU A 159 0.94 3.28 8.70
CA LEU A 159 0.73 4.60 9.29
C LEU A 159 2.03 5.18 9.82
N ILE A 160 2.22 6.47 9.54
CA ILE A 160 3.24 7.32 10.17
C ILE A 160 2.57 8.57 10.73
N GLU A 161 3.24 9.26 11.64
CA GLU A 161 2.81 10.57 12.12
C GLU A 161 3.45 11.69 11.29
N VAL A 162 2.66 12.66 10.85
CA VAL A 162 3.11 13.86 10.13
C VAL A 162 2.41 15.07 10.72
N GLY A 163 3.16 15.91 11.44
CA GLY A 163 2.63 17.13 12.06
C GLY A 163 1.55 16.84 13.11
N GLY A 164 1.70 15.76 13.89
CA GLY A 164 0.74 15.32 14.91
C GLY A 164 -0.47 14.53 14.37
N GLU A 165 -0.57 14.33 13.06
CA GLU A 165 -1.71 13.65 12.43
C GLU A 165 -1.25 12.41 11.63
N PRO A 166 -2.03 11.32 11.62
CA PRO A 166 -1.66 10.12 10.88
C PRO A 166 -1.64 10.37 9.37
N MET A 167 -0.68 9.74 8.69
CA MET A 167 -0.56 9.73 7.23
C MET A 167 -0.41 8.29 6.74
N ARG A 168 -1.15 7.95 5.68
CA ARG A 168 -1.08 6.63 5.04
C ARG A 168 0.19 6.53 4.21
N VAL A 169 0.90 5.43 4.38
CA VAL A 169 2.07 5.06 3.57
C VAL A 169 1.74 3.81 2.76
N ARG A 170 1.94 3.90 1.44
CA ARG A 170 1.84 2.80 0.49
C ARG A 170 3.23 2.41 0.03
N PHE A 171 3.50 1.12 -0.10
CA PHE A 171 4.77 0.61 -0.61
C PHE A 171 4.59 0.20 -2.07
N ASP A 172 5.30 0.86 -2.99
CA ASP A 172 5.05 0.78 -4.43
C ASP A 172 6.37 0.57 -5.20
N PRO A 173 7.01 -0.60 -5.06
CA PRO A 173 8.33 -0.88 -5.63
C PRO A 173 8.33 -0.96 -7.17
N HIS A 174 7.16 -0.92 -7.81
CA HIS A 174 7.02 -0.96 -9.26
C HIS A 174 7.06 0.43 -9.90
N HIS A 175 6.77 1.48 -9.14
CA HIS A 175 6.91 2.85 -9.60
C HIS A 175 8.30 3.39 -9.23
N PRO A 176 8.97 4.11 -10.15
CA PRO A 176 10.35 4.54 -9.95
C PRO A 176 10.50 5.63 -8.88
N HIS A 177 9.43 6.38 -8.59
CA HIS A 177 9.49 7.58 -7.76
C HIS A 177 8.62 7.49 -6.52
N THR A 178 9.10 8.08 -5.43
CA THR A 178 8.31 8.30 -4.22
C THR A 178 7.41 9.52 -4.39
N LEU A 179 6.10 9.30 -4.25
CA LEU A 179 5.08 10.28 -4.59
C LEU A 179 4.10 10.55 -3.45
N ALA A 180 3.74 11.82 -3.25
CA ALA A 180 2.66 12.27 -2.39
C ALA A 180 1.44 12.74 -3.22
N THR A 181 0.21 12.61 -2.69
CA THR A 181 -0.91 13.44 -3.17
C THR A 181 -0.65 14.92 -2.92
N ALA A 182 -1.38 15.81 -3.60
CA ALA A 182 -1.24 17.25 -3.41
C ALA A 182 -1.38 17.68 -1.94
N ASN A 183 -2.42 17.18 -1.25
CA ASN A 183 -2.64 17.46 0.17
C ASN A 183 -1.57 16.82 1.09
N ALA A 184 -1.13 15.59 0.81
CA ALA A 184 -0.04 14.97 1.57
C ALA A 184 1.27 15.76 1.40
N GLY A 185 1.57 16.22 0.18
CA GLY A 185 2.71 17.09 -0.12
C GLY A 185 2.64 18.39 0.68
N ARG A 186 1.48 19.05 0.73
CA ARG A 186 1.25 20.24 1.57
C ARG A 186 1.50 19.98 3.06
N ARG A 187 0.97 18.87 3.59
CA ARG A 187 1.17 18.49 5.01
C ARG A 187 2.63 18.21 5.32
N LEU A 188 3.32 17.50 4.44
CA LEU A 188 4.76 17.24 4.56
C LEU A 188 5.55 18.55 4.49
N ALA A 189 5.20 19.46 3.57
CA ALA A 189 5.84 20.76 3.48
C ALA A 189 5.71 21.57 4.76
N GLN A 190 4.50 21.64 5.32
CA GLN A 190 4.24 22.34 6.58
C GLN A 190 4.99 21.70 7.76
N ALA A 191 4.99 20.37 7.86
CA ALA A 191 5.57 19.65 8.99
C ALA A 191 7.11 19.60 8.96
N TYR A 192 7.72 19.64 7.76
CA TYR A 192 9.16 19.39 7.57
C TYR A 192 9.91 20.49 6.80
N GLY A 193 9.26 21.62 6.51
CA GLY A 193 9.86 22.74 5.77
C GLY A 193 10.10 22.40 4.30
N GLY A 194 9.06 21.94 3.61
CA GLY A 194 9.15 21.53 2.21
C GLY A 194 8.97 22.69 1.23
N GLN A 195 9.71 22.64 0.12
CA GLN A 195 9.63 23.59 -0.98
C GLN A 195 9.73 22.85 -2.32
N PHE A 196 9.01 23.31 -3.35
CA PHE A 196 9.22 22.81 -4.70
C PHE A 196 10.62 23.19 -5.18
N ASP A 197 11.37 22.19 -5.62
CA ASP A 197 12.78 22.34 -5.97
C ASP A 197 13.13 21.33 -7.07
N GLY A 198 13.35 21.82 -8.29
CA GLY A 198 13.62 21.03 -9.48
C GLY A 198 12.52 21.08 -10.54
N ASP A 199 12.83 20.54 -11.72
CA ASP A 199 11.95 20.61 -12.89
C ASP A 199 10.71 19.70 -12.73
N PRO A 200 9.52 20.18 -13.16
CA PRO A 200 8.33 19.35 -13.23
C PRO A 200 8.53 18.16 -14.18
N PHE A 201 7.90 17.03 -13.86
CA PHE A 201 7.92 15.84 -14.72
C PHE A 201 6.56 15.14 -14.72
N THR A 202 6.36 14.18 -15.63
CA THR A 202 5.20 13.28 -15.62
C THR A 202 5.63 11.86 -15.30
N THR A 203 4.75 11.12 -14.65
CA THR A 203 4.98 9.70 -14.40
C THR A 203 3.65 8.96 -14.31
N GLU A 204 3.66 7.68 -14.69
CA GLU A 204 2.49 6.80 -14.57
C GLU A 204 2.08 6.66 -13.09
N ILE A 205 0.77 6.68 -12.83
CA ILE A 205 0.20 6.38 -11.51
C ILE A 205 -0.49 5.02 -11.47
N ALA A 206 -1.26 4.70 -12.51
CA ALA A 206 -1.93 3.42 -12.72
C ALA A 206 -2.55 3.40 -14.13
N PHE A 207 -2.80 2.21 -14.68
CA PHE A 207 -3.50 2.02 -15.96
C PHE A 207 -2.86 2.73 -17.16
N GLY A 208 -1.55 3.00 -17.14
CA GLY A 208 -0.89 3.83 -18.15
C GLY A 208 -1.39 5.28 -18.19
N ILE A 209 -1.89 5.80 -17.06
CA ILE A 209 -2.30 7.19 -16.90
C ILE A 209 -1.17 7.94 -16.20
N GLU A 210 -0.61 8.92 -16.90
CA GLU A 210 0.45 9.79 -16.38
C GLU A 210 -0.13 11.03 -15.70
N ARG A 211 0.48 11.44 -14.58
CA ARG A 211 0.11 12.67 -13.87
C ARG A 211 1.30 13.60 -13.71
N PRO A 212 1.08 14.93 -13.69
CA PRO A 212 2.13 15.90 -13.45
C PRO A 212 2.59 15.84 -11.99
N VAL A 213 3.89 15.91 -11.81
CA VAL A 213 4.59 15.87 -10.53
C VAL A 213 5.53 17.07 -10.43
N ARG A 214 5.55 17.69 -9.25
CA ARG A 214 6.57 18.68 -8.87
C ARG A 214 7.49 18.05 -7.83
N PRO A 215 8.82 18.00 -8.04
CA PRO A 215 9.74 17.59 -7.00
C PRO A 215 9.70 18.58 -5.83
N MET A 216 9.72 18.06 -4.60
CA MET A 216 9.72 18.84 -3.38
C MET A 216 10.90 18.38 -2.50
N ARG A 217 11.73 19.34 -2.08
CA ARG A 217 12.78 19.14 -1.09
C ARG A 217 12.26 19.49 0.30
N LEU A 218 12.52 18.64 1.28
CA LEU A 218 12.22 18.88 2.70
C LEU A 218 13.47 19.40 3.42
N ALA A 219 13.32 20.45 4.23
CA ALA A 219 14.40 20.96 5.07
C ALA A 219 14.79 19.98 6.19
N ARG A 220 13.83 19.17 6.67
CA ARG A 220 14.05 18.06 7.60
C ARG A 220 13.56 16.77 6.98
N ALA A 221 14.29 15.68 7.14
CA ALA A 221 13.86 14.40 6.59
C ALA A 221 12.57 13.92 7.27
N VAL A 222 11.62 13.43 6.49
CA VAL A 222 10.51 12.61 7.01
C VAL A 222 10.99 11.17 7.10
N THR A 223 10.78 10.52 8.24
CA THR A 223 11.21 9.14 8.46
C THR A 223 10.07 8.16 8.25
N VAL A 224 10.31 7.12 7.45
CA VAL A 224 9.45 5.94 7.40
C VAL A 224 10.29 4.73 7.79
N GLY A 225 10.27 4.41 9.08
CA GLY A 225 11.11 3.33 9.58
C GLY A 225 12.60 3.66 9.49
N PRO A 226 13.44 2.81 8.86
CA PRO A 226 14.85 3.08 8.65
C PRO A 226 15.14 4.04 7.49
N LEU A 227 14.12 4.45 6.74
CA LEU A 227 14.24 5.31 5.57
C LEU A 227 14.07 6.78 5.98
N ALA A 228 15.00 7.64 5.58
CA ALA A 228 14.92 9.08 5.75
C ALA A 228 14.75 9.74 4.38
N LEU A 229 13.66 10.47 4.18
CA LEU A 229 13.30 11.06 2.90
C LEU A 229 13.44 12.58 2.95
N THR A 230 14.25 13.13 2.05
CA THR A 230 14.43 14.57 1.87
C THR A 230 13.90 15.07 0.53
N MET A 231 13.64 14.16 -0.42
CA MET A 231 13.08 14.47 -1.74
C MET A 231 11.82 13.64 -1.98
N ILE A 232 10.74 14.29 -2.40
CA ILE A 232 9.45 13.65 -2.67
C ILE A 232 8.80 14.30 -3.89
N GLY A 233 8.25 13.51 -4.81
CA GLY A 233 7.41 14.06 -5.88
C GLY A 233 6.00 14.36 -5.38
N VAL A 234 5.47 15.55 -5.63
CA VAL A 234 4.08 15.91 -5.30
C VAL A 234 3.22 15.93 -6.55
N ARG A 235 2.14 15.16 -6.56
CA ARG A 235 1.18 15.14 -7.67
C ARG A 235 0.29 16.38 -7.59
N THR A 236 0.49 17.35 -8.49
CA THR A 236 -0.12 18.69 -8.39
C THR A 236 -1.52 18.81 -9.00
N LYS A 237 -1.92 17.86 -9.84
CA LYS A 237 -3.28 17.75 -10.40
C LYS A 237 -3.94 16.44 -9.98
N ASP A 238 -4.10 16.25 -8.68
CA ASP A 238 -4.69 15.04 -8.06
C ASP A 238 -5.58 15.43 -6.86
N VAL A 239 -5.78 14.52 -5.89
CA VAL A 239 -6.52 14.77 -4.65
C VAL A 239 -5.93 15.97 -3.90
N GLY A 240 -6.71 17.04 -3.84
CA GLY A 240 -6.43 18.23 -3.04
C GLY A 240 -5.67 19.32 -3.78
N SER A 241 -5.03 20.21 -3.02
CA SER A 241 -4.26 21.33 -3.55
C SER A 241 -2.87 21.39 -2.92
N SER A 242 -1.87 21.62 -3.77
CA SER A 242 -0.48 21.86 -3.37
C SER A 242 -0.11 23.34 -3.47
N ALA A 243 -1.07 24.24 -3.65
CA ALA A 243 -0.82 25.68 -3.87
C ALA A 243 -0.12 26.37 -2.69
N ALA A 244 -0.22 25.81 -1.48
CA ALA A 244 0.44 26.32 -0.29
C ALA A 244 1.87 25.77 -0.08
N VAL A 245 2.39 24.96 -1.01
CA VAL A 245 3.80 24.54 -0.98
C VAL A 245 4.64 25.66 -1.61
N PRO A 246 5.61 26.26 -0.90
CA PRO A 246 6.43 27.34 -1.44
C PRO A 246 7.35 26.87 -2.58
N GLU A 247 7.71 27.79 -3.48
CA GLU A 247 8.77 27.59 -4.48
C GLU A 247 10.14 27.89 -3.88
N ALA A 248 11.15 27.08 -4.19
CA ALA A 248 12.52 27.33 -3.74
C ALA A 248 13.03 28.70 -4.23
N GLY A 249 13.73 29.43 -3.36
CA GLY A 249 14.27 30.76 -3.68
C GLY A 249 13.24 31.89 -3.68
N THR A 250 11.96 31.62 -3.44
CA THR A 250 10.97 32.66 -3.20
C THR A 250 11.04 33.08 -1.73
N PRO A 251 11.17 34.40 -1.42
CA PRO A 251 11.10 34.88 -0.05
C PRO A 251 9.81 34.39 0.62
N PRO A 252 9.81 34.09 1.94
CA PRO A 252 8.57 33.82 2.63
C PRO A 252 7.59 34.98 2.41
N PRO A 253 6.29 34.70 2.22
CA PRO A 253 5.29 35.76 2.08
C PRO A 253 5.40 36.73 3.26
N ASP A 254 5.13 38.00 2.99
CA ASP A 254 5.21 39.07 3.99
C ASP A 254 4.39 38.63 5.23
N PRO A 255 4.97 38.65 6.45
CA PRO A 255 4.23 38.30 7.67
C PRO A 255 2.96 39.14 7.87
N ASP A 256 2.85 40.32 7.23
CA ASP A 256 1.66 41.17 7.24
C ASP A 256 0.67 40.85 6.10
N GLU A 257 1.02 39.96 5.17
CA GLU A 257 0.13 39.49 4.09
C GLU A 257 -0.76 38.33 4.58
N ILE A 258 -2.05 38.63 4.77
CA ILE A 258 -3.06 37.62 5.12
C ILE A 258 -3.38 36.79 3.87
N VAL A 259 -2.67 35.68 3.69
CA VAL A 259 -3.03 34.66 2.69
C VAL A 259 -4.20 33.83 3.21
N VAL A 260 -5.41 34.12 2.71
CA VAL A 260 -6.60 33.30 3.00
C VAL A 260 -6.50 32.00 2.22
N VAL A 261 -5.96 30.95 2.84
CA VAL A 261 -6.09 29.59 2.31
C VAL A 261 -7.49 29.09 2.66
N ALA A 262 -8.39 29.10 1.67
CA ALA A 262 -9.73 28.55 1.86
C ALA A 262 -9.63 27.10 2.36
N ARG A 263 -10.30 26.80 3.49
CA ARG A 263 -10.44 25.41 3.95
C ARG A 263 -11.28 24.66 2.91
N ASP A 264 -10.69 23.64 2.30
CA ASP A 264 -11.42 22.79 1.37
C ASP A 264 -12.48 21.99 2.13
N LYS A 265 -13.76 22.32 1.91
CA LYS A 265 -14.90 21.65 2.54
C LYS A 265 -15.03 20.17 2.11
N ARG A 266 -14.26 19.72 1.12
CA ARG A 266 -14.17 18.33 0.66
C ARG A 266 -12.87 17.64 1.08
N TYR A 267 -12.10 18.23 2.00
CA TYR A 267 -10.88 17.61 2.52
C TYR A 267 -11.19 16.31 3.25
N ASP A 268 -10.70 15.22 2.67
CA ASP A 268 -10.78 13.87 3.22
C ASP A 268 -9.34 13.40 3.52
N PRO A 269 -8.90 13.46 4.80
CA PRO A 269 -7.57 12.99 5.22
C PRO A 269 -7.31 11.54 4.82
N GLU A 270 -8.35 10.75 4.52
CA GLU A 270 -8.18 9.36 4.11
C GLU A 270 -7.55 9.19 2.74
N ARG A 271 -7.59 10.23 1.93
CA ARG A 271 -7.02 10.22 0.59
C ARG A 271 -5.58 10.71 0.55
N ASP A 272 -5.09 11.28 1.65
CA ASP A 272 -3.69 11.69 1.80
C ASP A 272 -2.80 10.47 1.89
N ARG A 273 -1.91 10.31 0.92
CA ARG A 273 -1.00 9.18 0.86
C ARG A 273 0.39 9.60 0.43
N LEU A 274 1.37 8.98 1.07
CA LEU A 274 2.76 8.90 0.63
C LEU A 274 2.99 7.51 0.05
N SER A 275 3.38 7.41 -1.22
CA SER A 275 3.72 6.14 -1.88
C SER A 275 5.23 6.06 -2.03
N LEU A 276 5.86 5.09 -1.38
CA LEU A 276 7.29 4.85 -1.45
C LEU A 276 7.63 4.06 -2.71
N GLY A 277 8.39 4.69 -3.60
CA GLY A 277 8.80 4.11 -4.88
C GLY A 277 10.07 3.28 -4.78
N ALA A 278 10.52 2.76 -5.91
CA ALA A 278 11.76 2.00 -6.02
C ALA A 278 12.99 2.84 -5.63
N ASP A 279 12.96 4.16 -5.84
CA ASP A 279 14.00 5.11 -5.43
C ASP A 279 14.39 4.99 -3.96
N VAL A 280 13.40 4.89 -3.06
CA VAL A 280 13.63 4.80 -1.61
C VAL A 280 13.52 3.38 -1.06
N LEU A 281 12.90 2.44 -1.79
CA LEU A 281 12.78 1.04 -1.38
C LEU A 281 13.97 0.17 -1.81
N ARG A 282 14.85 0.67 -2.69
CA ARG A 282 16.09 -0.01 -3.09
C ARG A 282 17.01 -0.48 -1.95
N PRO A 283 17.14 0.16 -0.78
CA PRO A 283 17.95 -0.38 0.32
C PRO A 283 17.27 -1.52 1.10
N CYS A 284 16.01 -1.86 0.79
CA CYS A 284 15.23 -2.84 1.55
C CYS A 284 15.41 -4.28 1.06
N SER A 285 15.46 -5.22 2.00
CA SER A 285 15.46 -6.67 1.72
C SER A 285 14.08 -7.26 1.73
N THR A 286 13.25 -6.84 2.70
CA THR A 286 11.95 -7.45 2.93
C THR A 286 10.89 -6.42 3.33
N LEU A 287 9.67 -6.73 2.91
CA LEU A 287 8.44 -6.05 3.32
C LEU A 287 7.42 -7.13 3.67
N VAL A 288 6.88 -7.09 4.88
CA VAL A 288 5.94 -8.11 5.36
C VAL A 288 4.65 -7.46 5.80
N PHE A 289 3.53 -7.95 5.28
CA PHE A 289 2.19 -7.60 5.73
C PHE A 289 1.69 -8.70 6.66
N ASP A 290 1.45 -8.38 7.93
CA ASP A 290 0.83 -9.28 8.89
C ASP A 290 -0.59 -8.82 9.19
N LYS A 291 -1.57 -9.47 8.54
CA LYS A 291 -2.99 -9.09 8.60
C LYS A 291 -3.61 -9.42 9.94
N ARG A 292 -3.14 -10.47 10.62
CA ARG A 292 -3.62 -10.85 11.95
C ARG A 292 -3.11 -9.87 13.00
N ALA A 293 -1.82 -9.54 12.94
CA ALA A 293 -1.21 -8.58 13.87
C ALA A 293 -1.54 -7.11 13.53
N ARG A 294 -2.07 -6.84 12.33
CA ARG A 294 -2.29 -5.49 11.79
C ARG A 294 -1.01 -4.66 11.77
N THR A 295 0.06 -5.25 11.26
CA THR A 295 1.36 -4.58 11.13
C THR A 295 1.97 -4.77 9.75
N ILE A 296 2.84 -3.84 9.40
CA ILE A 296 3.76 -3.95 8.26
C ILE A 296 5.18 -3.89 8.78
N GLU A 297 5.97 -4.94 8.53
CA GLU A 297 7.39 -4.98 8.87
C GLU A 297 8.22 -4.61 7.64
N LEU A 298 9.19 -3.72 7.83
CA LEU A 298 10.08 -3.26 6.78
C LEU A 298 11.52 -3.44 7.24
N SER A 299 12.33 -4.17 6.46
CA SER A 299 13.76 -4.37 6.73
C SER A 299 14.60 -3.72 5.65
N CYS A 300 15.37 -2.69 6.03
CA CYS A 300 16.24 -1.96 5.12
C CYS A 300 17.55 -1.54 5.78
N LEU A 301 18.54 -1.22 4.95
CA LEU A 301 19.68 -0.42 5.40
C LEU A 301 19.19 0.97 5.81
N VAL A 302 19.83 1.53 6.84
CA VAL A 302 19.57 2.91 7.27
C VAL A 302 20.09 3.86 6.21
N THR A 303 19.28 4.85 5.83
CA THR A 303 19.62 5.89 4.86
C THR A 303 19.46 7.27 5.48
#